data_AF-A0A965PJL2-F1
#
_entry.id   AF-A0A965PJL2-F1
#
_cell.length_a   1.000
_cell.length_b   1.000
_cell.length_c   1.000
_cell.angle_alpha   90.00
_cell.angle_beta   90.00
_cell.angle_gamma   90.00
#
_symmetry.space_group_name_H-M   'P 1'
#
loop_
_entity.id
_entity.type
_entity.pdbx_description
1 polymer ?
#
loop_
_entity_poly.entity_id
_entity_poly.type
_entity_poly.pdbx_seq_one_letter_code
_entity_poly.pdbx_strand_id
1 'polypeptide(L)'
;MDKIEFLILRNFLHNEQFTRKVLPFIKAEYFEDTSQKVIFEEILNFVQKYNQLATKEILSIEVENRKDINEDSFKQISNLIENLDDDPTEIDWLVNTTEKWCRDRAIYIALMESIHIADGKDEKKNRDSIPSILSDALAVSFD
;
A
#
# COMPACT_ATOMS: atom_id res chain seq x y z
N MET A 1 9.91 -8.17 8.50
CA MET A 1 8.47 -7.86 8.53
C MET A 1 8.37 -6.45 9.07
N ASP A 2 8.22 -5.48 8.16
CA ASP A 2 8.16 -4.08 8.54
C ASP A 2 6.86 -3.82 9.29
N LYS A 3 7.01 -3.40 10.56
CA LYS A 3 5.92 -3.35 11.53
C LYS A 3 4.78 -2.42 11.09
N ILE A 4 5.07 -1.39 10.29
CA ILE A 4 4.09 -0.38 9.91
C ILE A 4 3.20 -0.83 8.75
N GLU A 5 3.76 -1.47 7.71
CA GLU A 5 2.99 -1.96 6.57
C GLU A 5 1.94 -2.97 7.01
N PHE A 6 2.36 -3.93 7.83
CA PHE A 6 1.47 -4.92 8.42
C PHE A 6 0.39 -4.27 9.30
N LEU A 7 0.76 -3.26 10.09
CA LEU A 7 -0.17 -2.52 10.94
C LEU A 7 -1.22 -1.74 10.11
N ILE A 8 -0.81 -1.16 8.99
CA ILE A 8 -1.70 -0.49 8.04
C ILE A 8 -2.71 -1.48 7.47
N LEU A 9 -2.23 -2.62 6.94
CA LEU A 9 -3.09 -3.67 6.39
C LEU A 9 -4.10 -4.17 7.43
N ARG A 10 -3.63 -4.46 8.65
CA ARG A 10 -4.47 -4.90 9.76
C ARG A 10 -5.59 -3.91 10.05
N ASN A 11 -5.26 -2.63 10.18
CA ASN A 11 -6.26 -1.61 10.48
C ASN A 11 -7.21 -1.35 9.31
N PHE A 12 -6.84 -1.69 8.07
CA PHE A 12 -7.78 -1.62 6.96
C PHE A 12 -8.95 -2.60 7.06
N LEU A 13 -8.78 -3.74 7.74
CA LEU A 13 -9.84 -4.72 7.96
C LEU A 13 -10.76 -4.33 9.13
N HIS A 14 -10.19 -3.69 10.15
CA HIS A 14 -10.87 -3.55 11.46
C HIS A 14 -11.26 -2.12 11.83
N ASN A 15 -10.70 -1.10 11.17
CA ASN A 15 -10.93 0.30 11.54
C ASN A 15 -11.49 1.12 10.37
N GLU A 16 -12.83 1.24 10.32
CA GLU A 16 -13.52 1.94 9.24
C GLU A 16 -13.12 3.42 9.12
N GLN A 17 -12.93 4.11 10.24
CA GLN A 17 -12.53 5.51 10.25
C GLN A 17 -11.14 5.69 9.63
N PHE A 18 -10.20 4.83 10.02
CA PHE A 18 -8.85 4.81 9.44
C PHE A 18 -8.89 4.48 7.95
N THR A 19 -9.58 3.41 7.55
CA THR A 19 -9.66 2.99 6.14
C THR A 19 -10.21 4.10 5.26
N ARG A 20 -11.36 4.69 5.62
CA ARG A 20 -11.99 5.75 4.82
C ARG A 20 -11.10 6.98 4.68
N LYS A 21 -10.35 7.33 5.73
CA LYS A 21 -9.45 8.49 5.72
C LYS A 21 -8.19 8.22 4.91
N VAL A 22 -7.57 7.05 5.08
CA VAL A 22 -6.19 6.82 4.65
C VAL A 22 -6.09 6.06 3.32
N LEU A 23 -7.00 5.14 3.04
CA LEU A 23 -6.96 4.29 1.85
C LEU A 23 -6.80 5.07 0.52
N PRO A 24 -7.45 6.25 0.31
CA PRO A 24 -7.31 7.02 -0.93
C PRO A 24 -5.90 7.54 -1.20
N PHE A 25 -5.05 7.64 -0.18
CA PHE A 25 -3.71 8.20 -0.28
C PHE A 25 -2.61 7.13 -0.43
N ILE A 26 -2.93 5.86 -0.16
CA ILE A 26 -1.95 4.77 -0.26
C ILE A 26 -1.90 4.26 -1.69
N LYS A 27 -0.69 4.02 -2.19
CA LYS A 27 -0.44 3.37 -3.47
C LYS A 27 0.17 1.99 -3.26
N ALA A 28 -0.17 1.03 -4.11
CA ALA A 28 0.35 -0.34 -4.04
C ALA A 28 1.90 -0.39 -4.13
N GLU A 29 2.51 0.55 -4.85
CA GLU A 29 3.97 0.71 -4.96
C GLU A 29 4.67 1.11 -3.65
N TYR A 30 3.92 1.57 -2.64
CA TYR A 30 4.51 1.92 -1.34
C TYR A 30 4.91 0.68 -0.55
N PHE A 31 4.26 -0.46 -0.77
CA PHE A 31 4.61 -1.73 -0.13
C PHE A 31 5.83 -2.35 -0.82
N GLU A 32 6.88 -2.64 -0.04
CA GLU A 32 8.08 -3.30 -0.55
C GLU A 32 7.88 -4.81 -0.71
N ASP A 33 7.14 -5.42 0.22
CA ASP A 33 6.82 -6.84 0.18
C ASP A 33 5.67 -7.13 -0.80
N THR A 34 5.94 -8.03 -1.76
CA THR A 34 4.96 -8.42 -2.78
C THR A 34 3.68 -9.02 -2.18
N SER A 35 3.76 -9.78 -1.08
CA SER A 35 2.60 -10.40 -0.44
C SER A 35 1.70 -9.33 0.18
N GLN A 36 2.30 -8.36 0.88
CA GLN A 36 1.59 -7.22 1.46
C GLN A 36 0.97 -6.34 0.38
N LYS A 37 1.68 -6.12 -0.73
CA LYS A 37 1.17 -5.40 -1.89
C LYS A 37 -0.08 -6.05 -2.47
N VAL A 38 -0.06 -7.38 -2.65
CA VAL A 38 -1.22 -8.14 -3.14
C VAL A 38 -2.41 -7.98 -2.20
N ILE A 39 -2.20 -8.09 -0.88
CA ILE A 39 -3.27 -7.92 0.11
C ILE A 39 -3.85 -6.50 0.04
N PHE A 40 -2.99 -5.48 -0.07
CA PHE A 40 -3.45 -4.09 -0.24
C PHE A 40 -4.30 -3.91 -1.50
N GLU A 41 -3.88 -4.47 -2.62
CA GLU A 41 -4.63 -4.41 -3.89
C GLU A 41 -6.03 -5.02 -3.73
N GLU A 42 -6.14 -6.18 -3.08
CA GLU A 42 -7.46 -6.81 -2.84
C GLU A 42 -8.34 -6.01 -1.88
N ILE A 43 -7.75 -5.45 -0.80
CA ILE A 43 -8.46 -4.53 0.10
C ILE A 43 -9.01 -3.32 -0.70
N LEU A 44 -8.16 -2.69 -1.50
CA LEU A 44 -8.52 -1.52 -2.30
C LEU A 44 -9.64 -1.85 -3.29
N ASN A 45 -9.50 -2.94 -4.04
CA ASN A 45 -10.49 -3.40 -5.01
C ASN A 45 -11.84 -3.68 -4.35
N PHE A 46 -11.83 -4.37 -3.20
CA PHE A 46 -13.04 -4.71 -2.46
C PHE A 46 -13.75 -3.45 -1.93
N VAL A 47 -13.00 -2.55 -1.28
CA VAL A 47 -13.57 -1.30 -0.74
C VAL A 47 -14.13 -0.43 -1.86
N GLN A 48 -13.44 -0.31 -3.00
CA GLN A 48 -13.95 0.46 -4.15
C GLN A 48 -15.22 -0.15 -4.76
N LYS A 49 -15.31 -1.49 -4.81
CA LYS A 49 -16.43 -2.18 -5.44
C LYS A 49 -17.67 -2.26 -4.56
N TYR A 50 -17.50 -2.49 -3.26
CA TYR A 50 -18.60 -2.76 -2.33
C TYR A 50 -18.81 -1.67 -1.29
N ASN A 51 -17.88 -0.70 -1.18
CA ASN A 51 -17.91 0.37 -0.17
C ASN A 51 -18.04 -0.17 1.27
N GLN A 52 -17.37 -1.30 1.52
CA GLN A 52 -17.33 -2.00 2.81
C GLN A 52 -15.91 -2.49 3.08
N LEU A 53 -15.57 -2.71 4.35
CA LEU A 53 -14.29 -3.31 4.73
C LEU A 53 -14.24 -4.77 4.28
N ALA A 54 -13.08 -5.20 3.78
CA ALA A 54 -12.82 -6.60 3.51
C ALA A 54 -12.64 -7.35 4.84
N THR A 55 -13.09 -8.61 4.90
CA THR A 55 -12.76 -9.53 5.99
C THR A 55 -11.62 -10.46 5.57
N LYS A 56 -11.04 -11.19 6.53
CA LYS A 56 -10.02 -12.20 6.22
C LYS A 56 -10.52 -13.23 5.22
N GLU A 57 -11.76 -13.69 5.36
CA GLU A 57 -12.38 -14.67 4.45
C GLU A 57 -12.54 -14.11 3.03
N ILE A 58 -12.96 -12.86 2.92
CA ILE A 58 -13.07 -12.17 1.62
C ILE A 58 -11.69 -12.11 0.97
N LEU A 59 -10.66 -11.67 1.70
CA LEU A 59 -9.31 -11.58 1.15
C LEU A 59 -8.76 -12.95 0.72
N SER A 60 -8.99 -14.01 1.51
CA SER A 60 -8.58 -15.36 1.14
C SER A 60 -9.24 -15.82 -0.16
N ILE A 61 -10.53 -15.53 -0.36
CA ILE A 61 -11.26 -15.88 -1.59
C ILE A 61 -10.72 -15.06 -2.79
N GLU A 62 -10.53 -13.76 -2.64
CA GLU A 62 -10.04 -12.92 -3.74
C GLU A 62 -8.60 -13.28 -4.13
N VAL A 63 -7.75 -13.63 -3.17
CA VAL A 63 -6.39 -14.13 -3.42
C VAL A 63 -6.39 -15.49 -4.11
N GLU A 64 -7.32 -16.40 -3.79
CA GLU A 64 -7.47 -17.68 -4.50
C GLU A 64 -7.85 -17.50 -5.97
N ASN A 65 -8.57 -16.42 -6.30
CA ASN A 65 -8.95 -16.09 -7.67
C ASN A 65 -7.81 -15.47 -8.49
N ARG A 66 -6.69 -15.06 -7.85
CA ARG A 66 -5.54 -14.48 -8.54
C ARG A 66 -4.79 -15.53 -9.36
N LYS A 67 -4.41 -15.14 -10.58
CA LYS A 67 -3.68 -16.01 -11.53
C LYS A 67 -2.23 -15.58 -11.74
N ASP A 68 -1.85 -14.47 -11.13
CA ASP A 68 -0.55 -13.82 -11.23
C ASP A 68 0.41 -14.20 -10.10
N ILE A 69 -0.02 -15.05 -9.17
CA ILE A 69 0.78 -15.55 -8.05
C ILE A 69 1.06 -17.05 -8.16
N ASN A 70 2.21 -17.49 -7.67
CA ASN A 70 2.57 -18.91 -7.58
C ASN A 70 2.14 -19.51 -6.24
N GLU A 71 2.29 -20.84 -6.09
CA GLU A 71 1.86 -21.57 -4.89
C GLU A 71 2.58 -21.12 -3.61
N ASP A 72 3.87 -20.77 -3.69
CA ASP A 72 4.64 -20.32 -2.54
C ASP A 72 4.20 -18.94 -2.07
N SER A 73 4.00 -18.00 -3.00
CA SER A 73 3.43 -16.68 -2.72
C SER A 73 2.02 -16.79 -2.16
N PHE A 74 1.18 -17.68 -2.71
CA PHE A 74 -0.16 -17.92 -2.18
C PHE A 74 -0.14 -18.38 -0.71
N LYS A 75 0.76 -19.30 -0.36
CA LYS A 75 0.95 -19.76 1.04
C LYS A 75 1.41 -18.62 1.95
N GLN A 76 2.34 -17.79 1.49
CA GLN A 76 2.83 -16.62 2.25
C GLN A 76 1.72 -15.60 2.48
N ILE A 77 0.95 -15.26 1.45
CA ILE A 77 -0.17 -14.33 1.52
C ILE A 77 -1.25 -14.85 2.45
N SER A 78 -1.64 -16.12 2.30
CA SER A 78 -2.65 -16.77 3.16
C SER A 78 -2.23 -16.72 4.63
N ASN A 79 -0.96 -17.03 4.93
CA ASN A 79 -0.44 -16.93 6.28
C ASN A 79 -0.49 -15.48 6.80
N LEU A 80 -0.14 -14.50 5.97
CA LEU A 80 -0.19 -13.09 6.37
C LEU A 80 -1.62 -12.66 6.71
N ILE A 81 -2.61 -13.03 5.88
CA ILE A 81 -4.04 -12.74 6.10
C ILE A 81 -4.53 -13.33 7.43
N GLU A 82 -4.15 -14.57 7.74
CA GLU A 82 -4.51 -15.22 9.01
C GLU A 82 -4.03 -14.41 10.22
N ASN A 83 -2.86 -13.76 10.12
CA ASN A 83 -2.29 -12.96 11.21
C ASN A 83 -2.83 -11.52 11.30
N LEU A 84 -3.70 -11.07 10.38
CA LEU A 84 -4.32 -9.72 10.43
C LEU A 84 -5.44 -9.65 11.48
N ASP A 85 -5.14 -10.01 12.73
CA ASP A 85 -6.08 -9.97 13.86
C ASP A 85 -6.44 -8.55 14.29
N ASP A 86 -7.61 -8.38 14.87
CA ASP A 86 -8.00 -7.10 15.47
C ASP A 86 -7.17 -6.85 16.73
N ASP A 87 -6.62 -5.64 16.83
CA ASP A 87 -5.83 -5.19 17.95
C ASP A 87 -5.92 -3.66 18.07
N PRO A 88 -6.46 -3.14 19.18
CA PRO A 88 -6.72 -1.73 19.37
C PRO A 88 -5.49 -0.88 19.10
N THR A 89 -5.64 0.08 18.18
CA THR A 89 -4.59 1.04 17.83
C THR A 89 -5.16 2.45 17.94
N GLU A 90 -4.40 3.36 18.53
CA GLU A 90 -4.79 4.77 18.61
C GLU A 90 -4.79 5.37 17.20
N ILE A 91 -5.92 5.95 16.80
CA ILE A 91 -6.22 6.32 15.41
C ILE A 91 -5.37 7.50 14.96
N ASP A 92 -5.22 8.53 15.80
CA ASP A 92 -4.49 9.74 15.42
C ASP A 92 -3.01 9.43 15.20
N TRP A 93 -2.41 8.65 16.10
CA TRP A 93 -1.05 8.14 15.95
C TRP A 93 -0.90 7.27 14.70
N LEU A 94 -1.86 6.38 14.44
CA LEU A 94 -1.81 5.50 13.27
C LEU A 94 -1.89 6.30 11.96
N VAL A 95 -2.79 7.29 11.88
CA VAL A 95 -2.92 8.19 10.72
C VAL A 95 -1.62 8.97 10.50
N ASN A 96 -1.09 9.60 11.54
CA ASN A 96 0.16 10.38 11.47
C ASN A 96 1.36 9.52 11.05
N THR A 97 1.45 8.31 11.62
CA THR A 97 2.54 7.37 11.30
C THR A 97 2.42 6.86 9.86
N THR A 98 1.19 6.60 9.40
CA THR A 98 0.92 6.16 8.03
C THR A 98 1.20 7.26 7.02
N GLU A 99 0.86 8.51 7.32
CA GLU A 99 1.18 9.67 6.47
C GLU A 99 2.70 9.82 6.32
N LYS A 100 3.44 9.74 7.43
CA LYS A 100 4.90 9.77 7.40
C LYS A 100 5.46 8.64 6.54
N TRP A 101 4.97 7.41 6.73
CA TRP A 101 5.39 6.28 5.92
C TRP A 101 5.10 6.50 4.42
N CYS A 102 3.91 7.00 4.06
CA CYS A 102 3.57 7.30 2.66
C CYS A 102 4.50 8.36 2.06
N ARG A 103 4.82 9.44 2.81
CA ARG A 103 5.78 10.47 2.38
C ARG A 103 7.16 9.89 2.14
N ASP A 104 7.69 9.13 3.09
CA ASP A 104 9.02 8.53 2.99
C ASP A 104 9.11 7.59 1.77
N ARG A 105 8.07 6.78 1.53
CA ARG A 105 7.98 5.89 0.36
C ARG A 105 7.84 6.66 -0.96
N ALA A 106 7.00 7.68 -1.01
CA ALA A 106 6.84 8.51 -2.20
C ALA A 106 8.15 9.19 -2.61
N ILE A 107 8.90 9.74 -1.64
CA ILE A 107 10.21 10.36 -1.88
C ILE A 107 11.21 9.32 -2.38
N TYR A 108 11.27 8.14 -1.74
CA TYR A 108 12.17 7.06 -2.17
C TYR A 108 11.91 6.65 -3.62
N ILE A 109 10.65 6.42 -3.97
CA ILE A 109 10.24 6.02 -5.33
C ILE A 109 10.58 7.12 -6.34
N ALA A 110 10.26 8.38 -6.03
CA ALA A 110 10.56 9.52 -6.89
C ALA A 110 12.06 9.70 -7.13
N LEU A 111 12.90 9.45 -6.12
CA LEU A 111 14.36 9.48 -6.25
C LEU A 111 14.86 8.34 -7.16
N MET A 112 14.35 7.12 -6.99
CA MET A 112 14.72 5.99 -7.85
C MET A 112 14.29 6.22 -9.30
N GLU A 113 13.09 6.76 -9.51
CA GLU A 113 12.59 7.15 -10.83
C GLU A 113 13.46 8.25 -11.46
N SER A 114 13.84 9.26 -10.67
CA SER A 114 14.72 10.35 -11.14
C SER A 114 16.09 9.84 -11.58
N ILE A 115 16.67 8.87 -10.87
CA ILE A 115 17.93 8.21 -11.25
C ILE A 115 17.74 7.45 -12.58
N HIS A 116 16.63 6.72 -12.71
CA HIS A 116 16.32 5.97 -13.93
C HIS A 116 16.20 6.87 -15.16
N ILE A 117 15.53 8.02 -15.02
CA ILE A 117 15.41 9.05 -16.04
C ILE A 117 16.78 9.68 -16.35
N ALA A 118 17.57 10.01 -15.32
CA ALA A 118 18.88 10.63 -15.50
C ALA A 118 19.86 9.73 -16.28
N ASP A 119 19.77 8.42 -16.06
CA ASP A 119 20.51 7.36 -16.77
C ASP A 119 20.01 7.11 -18.20
N GLY A 120 18.90 7.73 -18.62
CA GLY A 120 18.29 7.52 -19.94
C GLY A 120 17.63 6.15 -20.11
N LYS A 121 17.22 5.52 -19.01
CA LYS A 121 16.56 4.21 -19.01
C LYS A 121 15.03 4.29 -19.08
N ASP A 122 14.47 5.50 -19.05
CA ASP A 122 13.04 5.76 -19.26
C ASP A 122 12.80 6.24 -20.71
N GLU A 123 11.95 5.53 -21.45
CA GLU A 123 11.62 5.87 -22.84
C GLU A 123 10.53 6.97 -22.96
N LYS A 124 9.78 7.23 -21.88
CA LYS A 124 8.59 8.10 -21.88
C LYS A 124 8.85 9.46 -21.23
N LYS A 125 9.72 9.51 -20.22
CA LYS A 125 10.03 10.72 -19.45
C LYS A 125 11.45 11.19 -19.71
N ASN A 126 11.66 12.51 -19.61
CA ASN A 126 12.98 13.13 -19.78
C ASN A 126 13.41 13.87 -18.51
N ARG A 127 14.64 14.40 -18.50
CA ARG A 127 15.21 15.07 -17.33
C ARG A 127 14.40 16.27 -16.83
N ASP A 128 13.60 16.89 -17.69
CA ASP A 128 12.74 18.03 -17.31
C ASP A 128 11.54 17.59 -16.46
N SER A 129 11.22 16.29 -16.42
CA SER A 129 10.17 15.73 -15.54
C SER A 129 10.63 15.50 -14.10
N ILE A 130 11.94 15.52 -13.82
CA ILE A 130 12.48 15.24 -12.47
C ILE A 130 11.95 16.22 -11.42
N PRO A 131 11.96 17.56 -11.65
CA PRO A 131 11.44 18.51 -10.67
C PRO A 131 9.97 18.27 -10.31
N SER A 132 9.11 17.94 -11.28
CA SER A 132 7.69 17.65 -11.01
C SER A 132 7.51 16.35 -10.22
N ILE A 133 8.25 15.29 -10.55
CA ILE A 133 8.19 14.01 -9.82
C ILE A 133 8.55 14.19 -8.34
N LEU A 134 9.61 14.94 -8.06
CA LEU A 134 10.01 15.24 -6.68
C LEU A 134 9.00 16.16 -5.98
N SER A 135 8.45 17.15 -6.69
CA SER A 135 7.40 18.02 -6.14
C SER A 135 6.14 17.24 -5.76
N ASP A 136 5.70 16.32 -6.62
CA ASP A 136 4.52 15.47 -6.37
C ASP A 136 4.74 14.55 -5.17
N ALA A 137 5.94 13.99 -5.02
CA ALA A 137 6.29 13.16 -3.86
C ALA A 137 6.32 13.96 -2.54
N LEU A 138 6.80 15.20 -2.58
CA LEU A 138 6.81 16.09 -1.40
C LEU A 138 5.40 16.60 -1.04
N ALA A 139 4.47 16.59 -2.00
CA ALA A 139 3.09 17.04 -1.80
C ALA A 139 2.20 15.96 -1.15
N VAL A 140 2.70 14.74 -0.92
CA VAL A 140 1.93 13.69 -0.24
C VAL A 140 1.59 14.13 1.18
N SER A 141 0.30 14.30 1.44
CA SER A 141 -0.25 14.64 2.75
C SER A 141 -1.69 14.17 2.85
N PHE A 142 -2.19 13.97 4.08
CA PHE A 142 -3.57 13.57 4.36
C PHE A 142 -4.48 14.76 4.72
N ASP A 143 -3.98 15.99 4.62
CA ASP A 143 -4.68 17.25 4.90
C ASP A 143 -5.21 17.97 3.65
#